data_AF-A0A8B5X4V4-F1
#
_entry.id   AF-A0A8B5X4V4-F1
#
_cell.length_a   1.000
_cell.length_b   1.000
_cell.length_c   1.000
_cell.angle_alpha   90.00
_cell.angle_beta   90.00
_cell.angle_gamma   90.00
#
_symmetry.space_group_name_H-M   'P 1'
#
loop_
_entity.id
_entity.type
_entity.pdbx_description
1 polymer ?
#
loop_
_entity_poly.entity_id
_entity_poly.type
_entity_poly.pdbx_seq_one_letter_code
_entity_poly.pdbx_strand_id
1 'polypeptide(L)'
;MRDEYKKSETLMKLFAPHRLSFFLKVLLTAVVTPIILAGCPLMVTMFGEPGPLPITIDQERITLGWDSSSGAIAHAESAVESFNFYYRDRGTRDWSLVSSVAAGENPTFTLVADSVLGERTSGEFEFGVSSITRRGEESRIHSSIDFDAKPRGGWYIVWTRP
;
A
#
# COMPACT_ATOMS: atom_id res chain seq x y z
N MET A 1 35.90 29.80 -25.67
CA MET A 1 35.77 29.50 -24.23
C MET A 1 34.71 28.40 -24.09
N ARG A 2 34.89 27.13 -24.46
CA ARG A 2 36.02 26.19 -24.44
C ARG A 2 36.66 26.00 -23.07
N ASP A 3 36.31 24.84 -22.50
CA ASP A 3 37.08 23.95 -21.63
C ASP A 3 37.74 24.54 -20.39
N GLU A 4 37.23 24.14 -19.21
CA GLU A 4 38.05 23.65 -18.10
C GLU A 4 37.15 23.41 -16.88
N TYR A 5 36.88 22.14 -16.53
CA TYR A 5 36.91 21.63 -15.15
C TYR A 5 36.63 20.11 -15.15
N LYS A 6 37.54 19.36 -15.75
CA LYS A 6 37.57 17.89 -15.73
C LYS A 6 38.96 17.44 -15.29
N LYS A 7 39.27 17.56 -13.99
CA LYS A 7 40.55 17.04 -13.44
C LYS A 7 40.56 16.93 -11.91
N SER A 8 39.88 15.94 -11.36
CA SER A 8 40.15 15.47 -9.99
C SER A 8 39.87 13.97 -9.86
N GLU A 9 40.53 13.17 -10.70
CA GLU A 9 40.89 11.81 -10.33
C GLU A 9 42.30 11.81 -9.71
N THR A 10 42.54 10.81 -8.87
CA THR A 10 43.86 10.20 -8.67
C THR A 10 44.84 10.98 -7.81
N LEU A 11 44.99 10.54 -6.55
CA LEU A 11 46.28 10.21 -5.92
C LEU A 11 46.08 9.98 -4.42
N MET A 12 45.84 8.73 -4.01
CA MET A 12 46.37 8.18 -2.74
C MET A 12 46.09 6.67 -2.66
N LYS A 13 46.73 5.94 -3.57
CA LYS A 13 47.32 4.64 -3.22
C LYS A 13 48.80 4.92 -3.02
N LEU A 14 49.38 4.53 -1.89
CA LEU A 14 50.64 3.77 -1.81
C LEU A 14 51.23 3.79 -0.38
N PHE A 15 51.76 2.61 -0.01
CA PHE A 15 52.70 2.27 1.08
C PHE A 15 52.17 1.99 2.50
N ALA A 16 52.52 0.91 3.20
CA ALA A 16 52.81 -0.51 2.93
C ALA A 16 52.92 -1.20 4.34
N PRO A 17 53.76 -2.22 4.61
CA PRO A 17 53.35 -3.50 5.18
C PRO A 17 53.85 -3.74 6.63
N HIS A 18 53.35 -4.76 7.32
CA HIS A 18 54.22 -5.71 8.06
C HIS A 18 53.46 -6.92 8.62
N ARG A 19 54.04 -8.08 8.36
CA ARG A 19 53.75 -9.39 8.96
C ARG A 19 54.30 -9.45 10.39
N LEU A 20 53.61 -10.16 11.29
CA LEU A 20 54.13 -11.01 12.39
C LEU A 20 52.89 -11.59 13.11
N SER A 21 52.42 -12.82 12.89
CA SER A 21 53.02 -14.13 13.18
C SER A 21 53.26 -14.43 14.67
N PHE A 22 52.43 -15.36 15.18
CA PHE A 22 52.74 -16.46 16.09
C PHE A 22 52.51 -16.36 17.62
N PHE A 23 51.78 -17.40 18.10
CA PHE A 23 51.67 -17.97 19.47
C PHE A 23 50.76 -17.19 20.46
N LEU A 24 49.95 -17.79 21.34
CA LEU A 24 49.91 -19.13 21.92
C LEU A 24 48.58 -19.26 22.73
N LYS A 25 47.88 -20.40 22.60
CA LYS A 25 47.20 -21.24 23.64
C LYS A 25 46.45 -20.53 24.80
N VAL A 26 45.26 -20.92 25.29
CA VAL A 26 44.53 -22.20 25.30
C VAL A 26 43.28 -22.00 26.21
N LEU A 27 42.23 -22.79 25.98
CA LEU A 27 41.12 -23.13 26.90
C LEU A 27 40.15 -22.02 27.35
N LEU A 28 38.88 -22.11 26.93
CA LEU A 28 37.80 -22.46 27.86
C LEU A 28 36.49 -22.76 27.10
N THR A 29 36.14 -24.05 27.13
CA THR A 29 34.79 -24.63 27.15
C THR A 29 33.79 -24.27 26.06
N ALA A 30 33.58 -25.27 25.20
CA ALA A 30 32.37 -25.49 24.45
C ALA A 30 31.12 -25.40 25.35
N VAL A 31 30.22 -24.48 25.02
CA VAL A 31 28.78 -24.67 25.18
C VAL A 31 28.17 -24.38 23.81
N VAL A 32 28.40 -25.31 22.87
CA VAL A 32 27.57 -25.42 21.68
C VAL A 32 26.27 -26.05 22.16
N THR A 33 25.33 -25.22 22.62
CA THR A 33 23.98 -25.70 22.92
C THR A 33 23.31 -26.01 21.58
N PRO A 34 22.93 -27.27 21.31
CA PRO A 34 22.10 -27.57 20.17
C PRO A 34 20.68 -27.10 20.51
N ILE A 35 20.27 -25.92 20.01
CA ILE A 35 18.84 -25.59 19.90
C ILE A 35 18.32 -26.37 18.70
N ILE A 36 18.21 -27.68 18.89
CA ILE A 36 17.68 -28.65 17.96
C ILE A 36 16.25 -28.97 18.40
N LEU A 37 15.31 -28.66 17.51
CA LEU A 37 14.13 -29.48 17.20
C LEU A 37 13.13 -29.73 18.33
N ALA A 38 12.67 -28.69 19.01
CA ALA A 38 11.25 -28.64 19.37
C ALA A 38 10.57 -27.77 18.31
N GLY A 39 10.00 -28.41 17.29
CA GLY A 39 9.15 -27.78 16.28
C GLY A 39 7.93 -27.16 16.94
N CYS A 40 8.08 -26.00 17.56
CA CYS A 40 6.99 -25.13 17.93
C CYS A 40 6.68 -24.27 16.71
N PRO A 41 5.59 -24.52 15.96
CA PRO A 41 5.08 -23.61 14.93
C PRO A 41 4.49 -22.31 15.53
N LEU A 42 4.98 -21.88 16.70
CA LEU A 42 4.23 -21.01 17.62
C LEU A 42 4.64 -19.52 17.53
N MET A 43 5.45 -19.11 16.56
CA MET A 43 5.85 -17.71 16.39
C MET A 43 5.47 -17.05 15.06
N VAL A 44 4.85 -17.75 14.12
CA VAL A 44 4.40 -17.13 12.85
C VAL A 44 2.92 -16.75 12.88
N THR A 45 2.13 -17.22 13.86
CA THR A 45 0.71 -16.86 14.01
C THR A 45 0.45 -15.69 14.95
N MET A 46 1.48 -15.13 15.61
CA MET A 46 1.29 -13.96 16.50
C MET A 46 1.14 -12.65 15.71
N PHE A 47 1.55 -12.63 14.44
CA PHE A 47 1.20 -11.60 13.48
C PHE A 47 0.13 -12.22 12.59
N GLY A 48 -1.14 -11.82 12.75
CA GLY A 48 -2.28 -12.40 12.04
C GLY A 48 -2.06 -12.54 10.54
N GLU A 49 -2.87 -13.36 9.87
CA GLU A 49 -2.76 -13.59 8.42
C GLU A 49 -2.55 -12.26 7.69
N PRO A 50 -1.51 -12.15 6.84
CA PRO A 50 -1.25 -10.93 6.10
C PRO A 50 -2.45 -10.67 5.19
N GLY A 51 -3.28 -9.71 5.59
CA GLY A 51 -4.51 -9.38 4.91
C GLY A 51 -4.87 -7.91 5.06
N PRO A 52 -5.88 -7.44 4.32
CA PRO A 52 -6.37 -6.07 4.41
C PRO A 52 -6.74 -5.71 5.85
N LEU A 53 -6.42 -4.48 6.28
CA LEU A 53 -6.73 -3.98 7.61
C LEU A 53 -8.24 -3.73 7.78
N PRO A 54 -8.93 -4.35 8.76
CA PRO A 54 -10.28 -3.93 9.13
C PRO A 54 -10.27 -2.54 9.78
N ILE A 55 -11.14 -1.65 9.30
CA ILE A 55 -11.38 -0.34 9.90
C ILE A 55 -12.83 -0.30 10.38
N THR A 56 -13.03 -0.37 11.70
CA THR A 56 -14.36 -0.31 12.31
C THR A 56 -14.84 1.13 12.43
N ILE A 57 -16.06 1.40 11.97
CA ILE A 57 -16.69 2.72 12.07
C ILE A 57 -18.13 2.57 12.58
N ASP A 58 -18.53 3.53 13.42
CA ASP A 58 -19.88 3.71 13.94
C ASP A 58 -20.52 5.04 13.53
N GLN A 59 -19.85 5.75 12.62
CA GLN A 59 -20.25 7.07 12.15
C GLN A 59 -21.21 6.95 10.97
N GLU A 60 -22.11 7.93 10.84
CA GLU A 60 -23.05 7.98 9.71
C GLU A 60 -22.38 8.38 8.39
N ARG A 61 -21.20 9.01 8.46
CA ARG A 61 -20.50 9.53 7.28
C ARG A 61 -19.01 9.25 7.34
N ILE A 62 -18.46 8.86 6.20
CA ILE A 62 -17.01 8.75 6.01
C ILE A 62 -16.60 9.48 4.74
N THR A 63 -15.36 9.96 4.72
CA THR A 63 -14.78 10.56 3.51
C THR A 63 -13.60 9.73 3.06
N LEU A 64 -13.63 9.32 1.80
CA LEU A 64 -12.57 8.56 1.15
C LEU A 64 -11.88 9.45 0.13
N GLY A 65 -10.58 9.28 -0.02
CA GLY A 65 -9.77 10.00 -1.00
C GLY A 65 -8.86 9.06 -1.75
N TRP A 66 -8.50 9.44 -2.96
CA TRP A 66 -7.55 8.70 -3.80
C TRP A 66 -6.64 9.66 -4.55
N ASP A 67 -5.48 9.15 -4.98
CA ASP A 67 -4.54 9.95 -5.75
C ASP A 67 -5.04 10.06 -7.21
N SER A 68 -5.12 11.28 -7.74
CA SER A 68 -5.34 11.46 -9.18
C SER A 68 -4.05 11.10 -9.94
N SER A 69 -4.15 10.34 -11.03
CA SER A 69 -2.98 10.06 -11.87
C SER A 69 -2.56 11.34 -12.60
N SER A 70 -1.69 12.12 -11.98
CA SER A 70 -1.23 13.44 -12.43
C SER A 70 -0.37 13.43 -13.70
N GLY A 71 -0.28 12.30 -14.41
CA GLY A 71 0.59 12.11 -15.56
C GLY A 71 -0.01 12.50 -16.91
N ALA A 72 -1.32 12.77 -16.99
CA ALA A 72 -1.96 13.11 -18.25
C ALA A 72 -1.84 14.60 -18.59
N ILE A 73 -1.55 14.91 -19.85
CA ILE A 73 -1.63 16.27 -20.37
C ILE A 73 -3.09 16.71 -20.28
N ALA A 74 -3.40 17.79 -19.56
CA ALA A 74 -4.77 18.21 -19.23
C ALA A 74 -5.71 18.41 -20.43
N HIS A 75 -5.17 18.54 -21.64
CA HIS A 75 -5.94 18.69 -22.89
C HIS A 75 -5.95 17.45 -23.78
N ALA A 76 -5.24 16.38 -23.41
CA ALA A 76 -5.26 15.14 -24.17
C ALA A 76 -6.60 14.42 -24.00
N GLU A 77 -6.98 13.63 -25.00
CA GLU A 77 -8.18 12.79 -24.95
C GLU A 77 -8.03 11.64 -23.91
N SER A 78 -6.80 11.28 -23.56
CA SER A 78 -6.47 10.36 -22.48
C SER A 78 -6.51 11.02 -21.08
N ALA A 79 -6.83 12.31 -20.99
CA ALA A 79 -7.00 12.97 -19.69
C ALA A 79 -8.22 12.38 -18.97
N VAL A 80 -8.07 12.14 -17.68
CA VAL A 80 -9.17 11.70 -16.81
C VAL A 80 -10.15 12.86 -16.65
N GLU A 81 -11.41 12.60 -16.98
CA GLU A 81 -12.52 13.54 -16.86
C GLU A 81 -13.28 13.34 -15.55
N SER A 82 -13.48 12.08 -15.15
CA SER A 82 -14.18 11.73 -13.93
C SER A 82 -13.68 10.40 -13.37
N PHE A 83 -14.16 10.06 -12.18
CA PHE A 83 -13.94 8.80 -11.50
C PHE A 83 -15.28 8.18 -11.14
N ASN A 84 -15.44 6.88 -11.36
CA ASN A 84 -16.58 6.15 -10.81
C ASN A 84 -16.18 5.56 -9.45
N PHE A 85 -17.03 5.78 -8.45
CA PHE A 85 -16.85 5.28 -7.10
C PHE A 85 -17.80 4.12 -6.84
N TYR A 86 -17.24 3.00 -6.37
CA TYR A 86 -17.91 1.73 -6.20
C TYR A 86 -17.80 1.21 -4.77
N TYR A 87 -18.71 0.32 -4.40
CA TYR A 87 -18.58 -0.52 -3.22
C TYR A 87 -19.02 -1.95 -3.51
N ARG A 88 -18.63 -2.89 -2.63
CA ARG A 88 -19.17 -4.24 -2.59
C ARG A 88 -19.11 -4.82 -1.18
N ASP A 89 -19.94 -5.82 -0.90
CA ASP A 89 -19.78 -6.65 0.28
C ASP A 89 -18.45 -7.40 0.20
N ARG A 90 -17.73 -7.48 1.32
CA ARG A 90 -16.42 -8.15 1.39
C ARG A 90 -16.51 -9.61 0.93
N GLY A 91 -15.56 -10.02 0.10
CA GLY A 91 -15.51 -11.37 -0.46
C GLY A 91 -16.49 -11.66 -1.60
N THR A 92 -17.31 -10.68 -2.01
CA THR A 92 -18.18 -10.80 -3.20
C THR A 92 -17.46 -10.33 -4.46
N ARG A 93 -18.01 -10.69 -5.63
CA ARG A 93 -17.40 -10.34 -6.92
C ARG A 93 -17.97 -9.05 -7.51
N ASP A 94 -19.25 -8.80 -7.31
CA ASP A 94 -19.99 -7.77 -8.02
C ASP A 94 -19.83 -6.41 -7.35
N TRP A 95 -19.49 -5.39 -8.15
CA TRP A 95 -19.36 -4.01 -7.71
C TRP A 95 -20.65 -3.25 -7.95
N SER A 96 -21.05 -2.43 -6.98
CA SER A 96 -22.17 -1.51 -7.09
C SER A 96 -21.66 -0.08 -7.27
N LEU A 97 -22.10 0.59 -8.32
CA LEU A 97 -21.78 2.00 -8.56
C LEU A 97 -22.54 2.87 -7.56
N VAL A 98 -21.81 3.73 -6.85
CA VAL A 98 -22.38 4.69 -5.90
C VAL A 98 -22.56 6.04 -6.58
N SER A 99 -21.50 6.54 -7.22
CA SER A 99 -21.47 7.89 -7.79
C SER A 99 -20.35 8.02 -8.81
N SER A 100 -20.46 9.04 -9.65
CA SER A 100 -19.34 9.57 -10.45
C SER A 100 -18.87 10.90 -9.84
N VAL A 101 -17.56 11.11 -9.78
CA VAL A 101 -16.91 12.29 -9.19
C VAL A 101 -16.03 12.94 -10.26
N ALA A 102 -16.18 14.24 -10.50
CA ALA A 102 -15.34 14.95 -11.46
C ALA A 102 -13.85 14.87 -11.07
N ALA A 103 -12.98 14.79 -12.06
CA ALA A 103 -11.54 14.78 -11.81
C ALA A 103 -11.08 16.10 -11.15
N GLY A 104 -10.18 15.98 -10.18
CA GLY A 104 -9.52 17.08 -9.48
C GLY A 104 -8.16 16.63 -8.94
N GLU A 105 -7.39 17.54 -8.35
CA GLU A 105 -6.04 17.21 -7.84
C GLU A 105 -6.09 16.15 -6.72
N ASN A 106 -7.05 16.32 -5.79
CA ASN A 106 -7.26 15.44 -4.65
C ASN A 106 -8.74 15.04 -4.57
N PRO A 107 -9.17 14.11 -5.45
CA PRO A 107 -10.56 13.71 -5.49
C PRO A 107 -10.95 13.01 -4.19
N THR A 108 -12.11 13.39 -3.67
CA THR A 108 -12.69 12.81 -2.45
C THR A 108 -14.16 12.54 -2.65
N PHE A 109 -14.70 11.60 -1.87
CA PHE A 109 -16.11 11.30 -1.83
C PHE A 109 -16.58 11.06 -0.39
N THR A 110 -17.64 11.74 0.02
CA THR A 110 -18.28 11.51 1.32
C THR A 110 -19.44 10.55 1.15
N LEU A 111 -19.29 9.37 1.75
CA LEU A 111 -20.29 8.32 1.76
C LEU A 111 -21.17 8.41 3.02
N VAL A 112 -22.46 8.16 2.86
CA VAL A 112 -23.45 8.10 3.95
C VAL A 112 -23.80 6.64 4.22
N ALA A 113 -23.90 6.22 5.48
CA ALA A 113 -24.10 4.83 5.88
C ALA A 113 -25.34 4.23 5.19
N ASP A 114 -26.44 4.97 5.17
CA ASP A 114 -27.70 4.57 4.52
C ASP A 114 -27.55 4.16 3.04
N SER A 115 -26.60 4.76 2.32
CA SER A 115 -26.38 4.46 0.89
C SER A 115 -25.74 3.09 0.64
N VAL A 116 -25.12 2.48 1.65
CA VAL A 116 -24.41 1.21 1.54
C VAL A 116 -25.00 0.14 2.45
N LEU A 117 -25.37 0.49 3.68
CA LEU A 117 -26.00 -0.45 4.61
C LEU A 117 -27.47 -0.71 4.28
N GLY A 118 -28.20 0.27 3.72
CA GLY A 118 -29.65 0.19 3.57
C GLY A 118 -30.32 -0.05 4.93
N GLU A 119 -31.05 -1.15 5.08
CA GLU A 119 -31.71 -1.54 6.34
C GLU A 119 -30.81 -2.33 7.31
N ARG A 120 -29.58 -2.68 6.90
CA ARG A 120 -28.66 -3.50 7.72
C ARG A 120 -28.15 -2.71 8.92
N THR A 121 -27.93 -3.41 10.04
CA THR A 121 -27.27 -2.85 11.23
C THR A 121 -25.75 -2.95 11.15
N SER A 122 -25.21 -3.84 10.31
CA SER A 122 -23.77 -3.94 10.07
C SER A 122 -23.40 -4.57 8.72
N GLY A 123 -22.15 -4.36 8.31
CA GLY A 123 -21.58 -4.98 7.13
C GLY A 123 -20.08 -4.76 6.97
N GLU A 124 -19.44 -5.62 6.20
CA GLU A 124 -18.04 -5.49 5.79
C GLU A 124 -18.00 -5.07 4.32
N PHE A 125 -17.32 -3.95 4.02
CA PHE A 125 -17.35 -3.34 2.70
C PHE A 125 -15.95 -3.07 2.16
N GLU A 126 -15.77 -3.37 0.88
CA GLU A 126 -14.63 -2.95 0.08
C GLU A 126 -15.05 -1.82 -0.85
N PHE A 127 -14.14 -0.89 -1.14
CA PHE A 127 -14.40 0.26 -2.01
C PHE A 127 -13.53 0.21 -3.24
N GLY A 128 -14.06 0.74 -4.35
CA GLY A 128 -13.39 0.71 -5.64
C GLY A 128 -13.45 2.06 -6.33
N VAL A 129 -12.42 2.38 -7.09
CA VAL A 129 -12.39 3.56 -7.97
C VAL A 129 -11.93 3.14 -9.36
N SER A 130 -12.63 3.57 -10.40
CA SER A 130 -12.12 3.58 -11.77
C SER A 130 -12.04 5.01 -12.28
N SER A 131 -11.17 5.26 -13.26
CA SER A 131 -11.10 6.54 -13.96
C SER A 131 -11.82 6.44 -15.30
N ILE A 132 -12.44 7.54 -15.71
CA ILE A 132 -13.09 7.72 -17.01
C ILE A 132 -12.32 8.80 -17.76
N THR A 133 -11.79 8.46 -18.93
CA THR A 133 -11.11 9.44 -19.80
C THR A 133 -12.13 10.28 -20.58
N ARG A 134 -11.68 11.38 -21.20
CA ARG A 134 -12.53 12.19 -22.11
C ARG A 134 -13.07 11.45 -23.32
N ARG A 135 -12.47 10.30 -23.68
CA ARG A 135 -13.01 9.40 -24.72
C ARG A 135 -14.14 8.51 -24.21
N GLY A 136 -14.45 8.57 -22.92
CA GLY A 136 -15.37 7.65 -22.26
C GLY A 136 -14.77 6.27 -21.99
N GLU A 137 -13.44 6.13 -22.04
CA GLU A 137 -12.78 4.87 -21.72
C GLU A 137 -12.67 4.73 -20.20
N GLU A 138 -13.17 3.61 -19.66
CA GLU A 138 -13.10 3.29 -18.25
C GLU A 138 -11.89 2.40 -17.93
N SER A 139 -11.16 2.75 -16.87
CA SER A 139 -10.05 1.94 -16.36
C SER A 139 -10.56 0.70 -15.62
N ARG A 140 -9.65 -0.23 -15.31
CA ARG A 140 -9.91 -1.24 -14.28
C ARG A 140 -10.21 -0.54 -12.94
N ILE A 141 -11.07 -1.16 -12.13
CA ILE A 141 -11.32 -0.76 -10.73
C ILE A 141 -10.07 -1.05 -9.90
N HIS A 142 -9.55 -0.02 -9.23
CA HIS A 142 -8.61 -0.11 -8.13
C HIS A 142 -9.37 -0.21 -6.81
N SER A 143 -9.06 -1.24 -6.02
CA SER A 143 -9.79 -1.58 -4.80
C SER A 143 -9.07 -1.10 -3.54
N SER A 144 -9.83 -0.84 -2.47
CA SER A 144 -9.29 -0.55 -1.13
C SER A 144 -8.44 -1.70 -0.58
N ILE A 145 -8.61 -2.93 -1.09
CA ILE A 145 -7.80 -4.09 -0.73
C ILE A 145 -6.57 -4.29 -1.63
N ASP A 146 -6.35 -3.42 -2.63
CA ASP A 146 -5.15 -3.48 -3.44
C ASP A 146 -3.90 -3.20 -2.58
N PHE A 147 -2.78 -3.82 -2.94
CA PHE A 147 -1.56 -3.75 -2.12
C PHE A 147 -0.99 -2.33 -2.00
N ASP A 148 -1.24 -1.48 -3.00
CA ASP A 148 -0.83 -0.08 -3.09
C ASP A 148 -1.84 0.91 -2.47
N ALA A 149 -3.00 0.42 -2.01
CA ALA A 149 -3.91 1.24 -1.22
C ALA A 149 -3.22 1.74 0.07
N LYS A 150 -3.72 2.84 0.63
CA LYS A 150 -3.21 3.44 1.88
C LYS A 150 -4.23 3.21 3.00
N PRO A 151 -3.87 2.54 4.11
CA PRO A 151 -2.54 1.98 4.43
C PRO A 151 -2.13 0.80 3.54
N ARG A 152 -0.80 0.63 3.36
CA ARG A 152 -0.21 -0.41 2.51
C ARG A 152 -0.69 -1.80 2.93
N GLY A 153 -1.03 -2.64 1.95
CA GLY A 153 -1.62 -3.96 2.19
C GLY A 153 -3.14 -3.98 2.13
N GLY A 154 -3.75 -2.81 1.92
CA GLY A 154 -5.19 -2.68 1.74
C GLY A 154 -5.96 -2.59 3.05
N TRP A 155 -7.23 -2.24 2.92
CA TRP A 155 -8.17 -2.07 4.02
C TRP A 155 -9.60 -2.32 3.55
N TYR A 156 -10.46 -2.59 4.51
CA TYR A 156 -11.92 -2.68 4.32
C TYR A 156 -12.60 -2.08 5.54
N ILE A 157 -13.86 -1.70 5.37
CA ILE A 157 -14.64 -1.10 6.45
C ILE A 157 -15.53 -2.13 7.07
N VAL A 158 -15.53 -2.17 8.41
CA VAL A 158 -16.54 -2.83 9.21
C VAL A 158 -17.48 -1.74 9.72
N TRP A 159 -18.63 -1.58 9.08
CA TRP A 159 -19.60 -0.57 9.47
C TRP A 159 -20.59 -1.17 10.45
N THR A 160 -20.78 -0.52 11.60
CA THR A 160 -21.82 -0.87 12.59
C THR A 160 -22.68 0.35 12.88
N ARG A 161 -24.00 0.22 12.83
CA ARG A 161 -24.89 1.25 13.39
C ARG A 161 -24.96 1.08 14.91
N PRO A 162 -24.96 2.20 15.68
CA PRO A 162 -25.22 2.15 17.11
C PRO A 162 -26.62 1.60 17.43
#